data_AF-U6D7H8-F1
#
_entry.id   AF-U6D7H8-F1
#
_cell.length_a   1.000
_cell.length_b   1.000
_cell.length_c   1.000
_cell.angle_alpha   90.00
_cell.angle_beta   90.00
_cell.angle_gamma   90.00
#
_symmetry.space_group_name_H-M   'P 1'
#
loop_
_entity.id
_entity.type
_entity.pdbx_description
1 polymer ?
#
loop_
_entity_poly.entity_id
_entity_poly.type
_entity_poly.pdbx_seq_one_letter_code
_entity_poly.pdbx_strand_id
1 'polypeptide(L)'
;TRTDICQGALGDCWLLAAIASLTLNEEVLARVVPLNQSFQESYAGIFHFQFWQYGEWVDVVVDDRLPTKNGELLFVHSAEGSEFWSALLEKAYAKVNGCYEALSGGATTEGFEDFTGGIAEWYELRKAPPNLFRIIQKALQKGSLLGCSIDITSMADSEAITFQKLVKGHAYSVTGAEEVESAGSLQKLIRIRNPWGEVEWTGKWNDNCPNWNTVDPEVRERLTQRHEDGEFWMSFSDFLRHYSRLEICNLTPDTLTSESYKKWKLTKMDGNWRRGSTAGGCRNYPNTFWMNPQYLIKLEEEDEDQEDGERGCTFLVGLIQKHRRRQRKMGEDMHTIGFGIYEVPEEMYGQTNIHLSRNFFLTHRARERSDTFINLREVLNRFKLPPGEYVLVPSTFE
;
A
#
# COMPACT_ATOMS: atom_id res chain seq x y z
N THR A 1 19.28 7.00 -3.52
CA THR A 1 18.06 7.72 -3.97
C THR A 1 17.05 6.79 -4.64
N ARG A 2 15.87 7.28 -5.10
CA ARG A 2 14.89 6.41 -5.81
C ARG A 2 15.44 5.75 -7.08
N THR A 3 16.45 6.37 -7.69
CA THR A 3 17.19 5.88 -8.86
C THR A 3 17.99 4.61 -8.61
N ASP A 4 18.14 4.18 -7.35
CA ASP A 4 18.92 3.00 -6.97
C ASP A 4 18.11 1.70 -7.08
N ILE A 5 16.97 1.77 -7.75
CA ILE A 5 15.97 0.72 -7.79
C ILE A 5 15.60 0.53 -9.26
N CYS A 6 16.20 -0.51 -9.83
CA CYS A 6 15.94 -1.06 -11.15
C CYS A 6 15.55 -2.53 -11.02
N GLN A 7 14.49 -2.94 -11.75
CA GLN A 7 13.99 -4.31 -11.72
C GLN A 7 14.93 -5.28 -12.42
N GLY A 8 15.17 -6.42 -11.77
CA GLY A 8 15.87 -7.56 -12.37
C GLY A 8 14.90 -8.56 -13.01
N ALA A 9 15.26 -9.84 -12.97
CA ALA A 9 14.54 -10.92 -13.64
C ALA A 9 13.32 -11.48 -12.87
N LEU A 10 12.87 -10.82 -11.79
CA LEU A 10 11.75 -11.25 -10.95
C LEU A 10 10.54 -10.35 -11.15
N GLY A 11 9.35 -10.94 -11.16
CA GLY A 11 8.06 -10.23 -11.30
C GLY A 11 7.57 -9.62 -9.99
N ASP A 12 8.42 -8.86 -9.30
CA ASP A 12 8.15 -8.24 -8.00
C ASP A 12 8.14 -6.70 -8.07
N CYS A 13 7.78 -6.15 -9.23
CA CYS A 13 7.63 -4.70 -9.46
C CYS A 13 6.86 -3.96 -8.37
N TRP A 14 5.86 -4.60 -7.75
CA TRP A 14 5.11 -4.08 -6.60
C TRP A 14 5.99 -3.74 -5.41
N LEU A 15 7.01 -4.57 -5.12
CA LEU A 15 7.96 -4.34 -4.05
C LEU A 15 8.88 -3.18 -4.42
N LEU A 16 9.35 -3.11 -5.66
CA LEU A 16 10.24 -2.04 -6.10
C LEU A 16 9.56 -0.69 -6.12
N ALA A 17 8.30 -0.62 -6.56
CA ALA A 17 7.49 0.60 -6.45
C ALA A 17 7.31 1.02 -4.98
N ALA A 18 7.21 0.05 -4.06
CA ALA A 18 7.18 0.33 -2.64
C ALA A 18 8.52 0.89 -2.12
N ILE A 19 9.66 0.27 -2.48
CA ILE A 19 10.99 0.73 -2.09
C ILE A 19 11.27 2.12 -2.69
N ALA A 20 10.85 2.37 -3.93
CA ALA A 20 11.06 3.66 -4.58
C ALA A 20 10.29 4.78 -3.88
N SER A 21 9.05 4.51 -3.50
CA SER A 21 8.25 5.46 -2.71
C SER A 21 8.86 5.68 -1.32
N LEU A 22 9.40 4.63 -0.69
CA LEU A 22 10.06 4.71 0.63
C LEU A 22 11.21 5.74 0.63
N THR A 23 11.98 5.82 -0.46
CA THR A 23 13.08 6.80 -0.56
C THR A 23 12.63 8.26 -0.59
N LEU A 24 11.33 8.55 -0.78
CA LEU A 24 10.78 9.91 -0.69
C LEU A 24 10.65 10.39 0.76
N ASN A 25 10.75 9.48 1.73
CA ASN A 25 10.64 9.78 3.14
C ASN A 25 11.86 9.24 3.90
N GLU A 26 12.86 10.10 4.10
CA GLU A 26 14.14 9.73 4.74
C GLU A 26 13.98 9.15 6.15
N GLU A 27 12.99 9.62 6.93
CA GLU A 27 12.73 9.11 8.28
C GLU A 27 12.23 7.66 8.26
N VAL A 28 11.30 7.35 7.34
CA VAL A 28 10.76 5.99 7.18
C VAL A 28 11.82 5.09 6.57
N LEU A 29 12.58 5.58 5.58
CA LEU A 29 13.69 4.84 4.99
C LEU A 29 14.72 4.46 6.06
N ALA A 30 15.13 5.40 6.91
CA ALA A 30 16.12 5.16 7.97
C ALA A 30 15.64 4.13 9.01
N ARG A 31 14.32 3.97 9.17
CA ARG A 31 13.73 2.94 10.02
C ARG A 31 13.88 1.54 9.41
N VAL A 32 13.59 1.40 8.12
CA VAL A 32 13.67 0.11 7.40
C VAL A 32 15.12 -0.28 7.10
N VAL A 33 15.93 0.71 6.72
CA VAL A 33 17.33 0.61 6.31
C VAL A 33 18.17 1.41 7.29
N PRO A 34 18.71 0.77 8.34
CA PRO A 34 19.65 1.41 9.26
C PRO A 34 20.84 2.01 8.48
N LEU A 35 20.99 3.34 8.55
CA LEU A 35 21.96 4.10 7.74
C LEU A 35 23.42 3.96 8.23
N ASN A 36 23.64 3.31 9.36
CA ASN A 36 24.95 3.11 9.98
C ASN A 36 25.69 1.85 9.46
N GLN A 37 25.27 1.30 8.32
CA GLN A 37 25.85 0.11 7.71
C GLN A 37 26.82 0.50 6.60
N SER A 38 28.00 -0.12 6.56
CA SER A 38 29.07 0.23 5.63
C SER A 38 29.84 -1.01 5.17
N PHE A 39 30.34 -0.98 3.93
CA PHE A 39 31.28 -1.97 3.41
C PHE A 39 32.74 -1.69 3.82
N GLN A 40 33.02 -0.54 4.42
CA GLN A 40 34.36 -0.09 4.78
C GLN A 40 34.61 -0.16 6.28
N GLU A 41 33.65 0.32 7.09
CA GLU A 41 33.78 0.36 8.55
C GLU A 41 33.13 -0.85 9.21
N SER A 42 33.89 -1.55 10.06
CA SER A 42 33.40 -2.72 10.81
C SER A 42 32.74 -3.81 9.95
N TYR A 43 33.13 -3.90 8.67
CA TYR A 43 32.53 -4.83 7.72
C TYR A 43 32.85 -6.29 8.07
N ALA A 44 31.80 -7.11 8.14
CA ALA A 44 31.88 -8.55 8.37
C ALA A 44 30.96 -9.35 7.43
N GLY A 45 30.58 -8.77 6.28
CA GLY A 45 29.68 -9.41 5.31
C GLY A 45 28.26 -9.62 5.85
N ILE A 46 27.80 -8.74 6.74
CA ILE A 46 26.53 -8.86 7.47
C ILE A 46 25.81 -7.51 7.47
N PHE A 47 24.52 -7.53 7.17
CA PHE A 47 23.63 -6.38 7.13
C PHE A 47 22.30 -6.73 7.81
N HIS A 48 21.53 -5.73 8.22
CA HIS A 48 20.21 -5.92 8.80
C HIS A 48 19.21 -4.85 8.34
N PHE A 49 17.94 -5.24 8.35
CA PHE A 49 16.81 -4.42 7.90
C PHE A 49 15.63 -4.66 8.83
N GLN A 50 14.71 -3.70 8.92
CA GLN A 50 13.52 -3.81 9.74
C GLN A 50 12.27 -3.82 8.88
N PHE A 51 11.43 -4.83 9.05
CA PHE A 51 10.13 -4.91 8.39
C PHE A 51 9.04 -4.97 9.42
N TRP A 52 7.97 -4.23 9.17
CA TRP A 52 6.72 -4.43 9.86
C TRP A 52 6.08 -5.73 9.36
N GLN A 53 5.72 -6.62 10.27
CA GLN A 53 5.10 -7.89 9.99
C GLN A 53 3.88 -8.05 10.90
N TYR A 54 2.71 -7.79 10.32
CA TYR A 54 1.41 -8.09 10.92
C TYR A 54 1.21 -7.53 12.35
N GLY A 55 1.68 -6.30 12.57
CA GLY A 55 1.53 -5.58 13.85
C GLY A 55 2.83 -5.34 14.60
N GLU A 56 3.94 -5.97 14.20
CA GLU A 56 5.21 -5.95 14.93
C GLU A 56 6.39 -5.64 14.01
N TRP A 57 7.41 -4.94 14.53
CA TRP A 57 8.65 -4.71 13.79
C TRP A 57 9.61 -5.88 14.00
N VAL A 58 10.12 -6.43 12.91
CA VAL A 58 11.02 -7.59 12.89
C VAL A 58 12.35 -7.18 12.27
N ASP A 59 13.43 -7.35 13.03
CA ASP A 59 14.79 -7.15 12.55
C ASP A 59 15.31 -8.40 11.83
N VAL A 60 15.82 -8.21 10.61
CA VAL A 60 16.18 -9.28 9.69
C VAL A 60 17.61 -9.09 9.22
N VAL A 61 18.46 -9.98 9.72
CA VAL A 61 19.87 -10.04 9.37
C VAL A 61 20.08 -10.87 8.11
N VAL A 62 20.93 -10.41 7.18
CA VAL A 62 21.36 -11.15 5.99
C VAL A 62 22.87 -11.02 5.80
N ASP A 63 23.47 -12.05 5.21
CA ASP A 63 24.80 -11.88 4.60
C ASP A 63 24.69 -11.11 3.27
N ASP A 64 25.81 -10.70 2.69
CA ASP A 64 25.85 -9.89 1.47
C ASP A 64 26.02 -10.66 0.16
N ARG A 65 25.90 -11.99 0.18
CA ARG A 65 25.98 -12.80 -1.04
C ARG A 65 24.72 -12.60 -1.90
N LEU A 66 24.86 -11.92 -3.02
CA LEU A 66 23.75 -11.65 -3.94
C LEU A 66 23.75 -12.63 -5.13
N PRO A 67 22.58 -13.08 -5.62
CA PRO A 67 22.48 -13.89 -6.83
C PRO A 67 22.95 -13.13 -8.07
N THR A 68 23.91 -13.70 -8.79
CA THR A 68 24.45 -13.11 -10.03
C THR A 68 24.42 -14.10 -11.18
N LYS A 69 24.29 -13.60 -12.41
CA LYS A 69 24.49 -14.36 -13.64
C LYS A 69 25.42 -13.58 -14.55
N ASN A 70 26.48 -14.22 -15.04
CA ASN A 70 27.51 -13.58 -15.88
C ASN A 70 28.20 -12.34 -15.23
N GLY A 71 28.25 -12.29 -13.89
CA GLY A 71 28.85 -11.17 -13.16
C GLY A 71 27.91 -9.99 -12.90
N GLU A 72 26.67 -10.06 -13.36
CA GLU A 72 25.63 -9.05 -13.13
C GLU A 72 24.61 -9.54 -12.09
N LEU A 73 24.06 -8.61 -11.30
CA LEU A 73 23.00 -8.91 -10.34
C LEU A 73 21.75 -9.39 -11.06
N LEU A 74 21.14 -10.47 -10.56
CA LEU A 74 19.97 -11.08 -11.20
C LEU A 74 18.65 -10.36 -10.84
N PHE A 75 18.60 -9.72 -9.67
CA PHE A 75 17.40 -9.11 -9.10
C PHE A 75 17.57 -7.58 -8.96
N VAL A 76 16.94 -6.96 -7.95
CA VAL A 76 17.07 -5.50 -7.73
C VAL A 76 18.52 -5.07 -7.68
N HIS A 77 18.80 -3.96 -8.36
CA HIS A 77 20.10 -3.31 -8.36
C HIS A 77 19.94 -1.80 -8.55
N SER A 78 20.99 -1.06 -8.18
CA SER A 78 21.10 0.37 -8.45
C SER A 78 21.62 0.62 -9.86
N ALA A 79 21.15 1.71 -10.49
CA ALA A 79 21.79 2.25 -11.69
C ALA A 79 23.24 2.69 -11.40
N GLU A 80 23.51 3.12 -10.17
CA GLU A 80 24.85 3.33 -9.64
C GLU A 80 25.43 1.97 -9.23
N GLY A 81 26.27 1.38 -10.09
CA GLY A 81 26.77 0.01 -9.92
C GLY A 81 27.60 -0.27 -8.66
N SER A 82 27.83 0.74 -7.82
CA SER A 82 28.56 0.64 -6.54
C SER A 82 27.66 0.68 -5.30
N GLU A 83 26.34 0.73 -5.48
CA GLU A 83 25.36 0.81 -4.38
C GLU A 83 24.50 -0.47 -4.27
N PHE A 84 24.40 -1.02 -3.05
CA PHE A 84 23.86 -2.37 -2.82
C PHE A 84 22.75 -2.45 -1.77
N TRP A 85 22.35 -1.34 -1.15
CA TRP A 85 21.37 -1.38 -0.05
C TRP A 85 20.01 -1.92 -0.52
N SER A 86 19.57 -1.55 -1.74
CA SER A 86 18.30 -1.99 -2.32
C SER A 86 18.30 -3.49 -2.62
N ALA A 87 19.40 -4.01 -3.16
CA ALA A 87 19.60 -5.43 -3.43
C ALA A 87 19.60 -6.27 -2.12
N LEU A 88 20.23 -5.76 -1.07
CA LEU A 88 20.27 -6.41 0.24
C LEU A 88 18.93 -6.33 0.98
N LEU A 89 18.19 -5.23 0.81
CA LEU A 89 16.84 -5.07 1.34
C LEU A 89 15.88 -6.09 0.72
N GLU A 90 15.89 -6.23 -0.61
CA GLU A 90 15.12 -7.24 -1.33
C GLU A 90 15.47 -8.66 -0.85
N LYS A 91 16.78 -8.95 -0.66
CA LYS A 91 17.23 -10.23 -0.10
C LYS A 91 16.67 -10.49 1.30
N ALA A 92 16.69 -9.49 2.18
CA ALA A 92 16.15 -9.61 3.52
C ALA A 92 14.63 -9.84 3.50
N TYR A 93 13.93 -9.15 2.61
CA TYR A 93 12.50 -9.34 2.42
C TYR A 93 12.15 -10.72 1.84
N ALA A 94 12.94 -11.21 0.88
CA ALA A 94 12.85 -12.57 0.35
C ALA A 94 13.08 -13.62 1.44
N LYS A 95 14.00 -13.37 2.39
CA LYS A 95 14.25 -14.25 3.54
C LYS A 95 13.03 -14.36 4.46
N VAL A 96 12.36 -13.25 4.79
CA VAL A 96 11.14 -13.25 5.61
C VAL A 96 10.02 -14.05 4.95
N ASN A 97 9.90 -13.90 3.62
CA ASN A 97 8.90 -14.58 2.81
C ASN A 97 9.31 -16.02 2.42
N GLY A 98 10.54 -16.43 2.72
CA GLY A 98 11.08 -17.78 2.59
C GLY A 98 11.89 -18.08 1.33
N CYS A 99 11.72 -17.32 0.24
CA CYS A 99 12.59 -17.32 -0.95
C CYS A 99 12.24 -16.15 -1.89
N TYR A 100 13.12 -15.82 -2.84
CA TYR A 100 12.88 -14.79 -3.87
C TYR A 100 11.62 -15.06 -4.69
N GLU A 101 11.41 -16.30 -5.14
CA GLU A 101 10.23 -16.67 -5.94
C GLU A 101 8.90 -16.38 -5.24
N ALA A 102 8.87 -16.38 -3.89
CA ALA A 102 7.66 -16.04 -3.12
C ALA A 102 7.28 -14.55 -3.21
N LEU A 103 8.18 -13.69 -3.69
CA LEU A 103 7.93 -12.26 -3.92
C LEU A 103 7.23 -12.00 -5.27
N SER A 104 7.25 -12.95 -6.20
CA SER A 104 6.58 -12.78 -7.50
C SER A 104 5.09 -12.56 -7.33
N GLY A 105 4.56 -11.46 -7.88
CA GLY A 105 3.15 -11.09 -7.79
C GLY A 105 2.70 -10.64 -6.38
N GLY A 106 2.27 -9.39 -6.29
CA GLY A 106 1.79 -8.74 -5.06
C GLY A 106 1.18 -7.38 -5.32
N ALA A 107 0.54 -6.80 -4.30
CA ALA A 107 0.08 -5.42 -4.33
C ALA A 107 1.14 -4.49 -3.71
N THR A 108 1.27 -3.27 -4.23
CA THR A 108 2.23 -2.28 -3.70
C THR A 108 1.94 -1.95 -2.24
N THR A 109 0.65 -1.95 -1.86
CA THR A 109 0.20 -1.82 -0.46
C THR A 109 0.87 -2.81 0.49
N GLU A 110 1.16 -4.04 0.05
CA GLU A 110 1.84 -5.02 0.90
C GLU A 110 3.24 -4.54 1.30
N GLY A 111 3.96 -3.96 0.33
CA GLY A 111 5.29 -3.42 0.58
C GLY A 111 5.22 -2.15 1.42
N PHE A 112 4.25 -1.29 1.15
CA PHE A 112 4.06 -0.08 1.95
C PHE A 112 3.78 -0.40 3.42
N GLU A 113 2.84 -1.29 3.70
CA GLU A 113 2.54 -1.74 5.07
C GLU A 113 3.79 -2.32 5.73
N ASP A 114 4.53 -3.18 5.04
CA ASP A 114 5.71 -3.86 5.61
C ASP A 114 6.90 -2.90 5.79
N PHE A 115 6.94 -1.76 5.11
CA PHE A 115 7.96 -0.72 5.30
C PHE A 115 7.57 0.37 6.28
N THR A 116 6.28 0.52 6.60
CA THR A 116 5.80 1.67 7.38
C THR A 116 5.09 1.30 8.67
N GLY A 117 4.49 0.11 8.74
CA GLY A 117 3.42 -0.18 9.71
C GLY A 117 2.20 0.74 9.56
N GLY A 118 2.07 1.33 8.37
CA GLY A 118 1.00 2.24 7.97
C GLY A 118 -0.28 1.50 7.62
N ILE A 119 -1.28 2.29 7.26
CA ILE A 119 -2.62 1.82 6.89
C ILE A 119 -2.84 2.18 5.42
N ALA A 120 -3.06 1.19 4.56
CA ALA A 120 -3.16 1.38 3.12
C ALA A 120 -4.62 1.50 2.64
N GLU A 121 -4.95 2.65 2.05
CA GLU A 121 -6.22 2.88 1.36
C GLU A 121 -6.00 2.82 -0.15
N TRP A 122 -7.03 2.44 -0.91
CA TRP A 122 -6.96 2.50 -2.37
C TRP A 122 -8.21 3.15 -2.96
N TYR A 123 -8.03 3.78 -4.12
CA TYR A 123 -9.06 4.49 -4.88
C TYR A 123 -9.19 3.88 -6.27
N GLU A 124 -10.41 3.51 -6.66
CA GLU A 124 -10.74 3.18 -8.04
C GLU A 124 -10.81 4.49 -8.85
N LEU A 125 -9.84 4.71 -9.75
CA LEU A 125 -9.69 6.01 -10.43
C LEU A 125 -10.86 6.34 -11.38
N ARG A 126 -11.58 5.31 -11.86
CA ARG A 126 -12.80 5.49 -12.66
C ARG A 126 -13.97 6.09 -11.85
N LYS A 127 -13.91 5.97 -10.52
CA LYS A 127 -14.88 6.52 -9.57
C LYS A 127 -14.20 7.47 -8.58
N ALA A 128 -13.10 8.09 -9.01
CA ALA A 128 -12.32 8.99 -8.18
C ALA A 128 -13.20 10.12 -7.61
N PRO A 129 -13.06 10.46 -6.31
CA PRO A 129 -13.78 11.59 -5.75
C PRO A 129 -13.28 12.91 -6.37
N PRO A 130 -14.12 13.95 -6.48
CA PRO A 130 -13.75 15.20 -7.15
C PRO A 130 -12.53 15.91 -6.55
N ASN A 131 -12.28 15.69 -5.26
CA ASN A 131 -11.16 16.26 -4.50
C ASN A 131 -9.89 15.37 -4.50
N LEU A 132 -9.84 14.27 -5.27
CA LEU A 132 -8.73 13.30 -5.24
C LEU A 132 -7.35 13.94 -5.42
N PHE A 133 -7.21 14.93 -6.31
CA PHE A 133 -5.93 15.61 -6.51
C PHE A 133 -5.41 16.27 -5.22
N ARG A 134 -6.30 16.89 -4.44
CA ARG A 134 -5.96 17.49 -3.15
C ARG A 134 -5.63 16.44 -2.10
N ILE A 135 -6.29 15.27 -2.16
CA ILE A 135 -5.97 14.12 -1.29
C ILE A 135 -4.53 13.66 -1.57
N ILE A 136 -4.15 13.51 -2.84
CA ILE A 136 -2.78 13.14 -3.25
C ILE A 136 -1.76 14.15 -2.75
N GLN A 137 -1.99 15.45 -2.95
CA GLN A 137 -1.10 16.50 -2.45
C GLN A 137 -0.93 16.45 -0.92
N LYS A 138 -2.04 16.34 -0.18
CA LYS A 138 -2.02 16.21 1.28
C LYS A 138 -1.26 14.95 1.72
N ALA A 139 -1.42 13.83 1.01
CA ALA A 139 -0.76 12.57 1.33
C ALA A 139 0.76 12.67 1.12
N LEU A 140 1.21 13.20 -0.02
CA LEU A 140 2.63 13.44 -0.30
C LEU A 140 3.26 14.39 0.73
N GLN A 141 2.58 15.48 1.08
CA GLN A 141 3.05 16.43 2.10
C GLN A 141 3.15 15.83 3.51
N LYS A 142 2.35 14.79 3.79
CA LYS A 142 2.39 14.04 5.06
C LYS A 142 3.38 12.88 5.05
N GLY A 143 4.11 12.71 3.96
CA GLY A 143 5.07 11.61 3.80
C GLY A 143 4.40 10.24 3.62
N SER A 144 3.11 10.18 3.28
CA SER A 144 2.45 8.94 2.90
C SER A 144 3.14 8.36 1.66
N LEU A 145 3.14 7.04 1.54
CA LEU A 145 3.66 6.37 0.35
C LEU A 145 2.53 6.15 -0.65
N LEU A 146 2.73 6.53 -1.91
CA LEU A 146 1.71 6.46 -2.94
C LEU A 146 2.16 5.60 -4.11
N GLY A 147 1.31 4.67 -4.51
CA GLY A 147 1.48 3.81 -5.69
C GLY A 147 0.29 3.93 -6.62
N CYS A 148 0.48 3.56 -7.89
CA CYS A 148 -0.62 3.45 -8.84
C CYS A 148 -0.36 2.33 -9.84
N SER A 149 -1.43 1.81 -10.43
CA SER A 149 -1.33 0.71 -11.39
C SER A 149 -2.41 0.78 -12.47
N ILE A 150 -2.14 0.09 -13.57
CA ILE A 150 -3.06 -0.06 -14.71
C ILE A 150 -3.55 -1.51 -14.70
N ASP A 151 -4.87 -1.71 -14.58
CA ASP A 151 -5.45 -3.05 -14.56
C ASP A 151 -5.23 -3.75 -15.92
N ILE A 152 -4.99 -5.06 -15.85
CA ILE A 152 -4.90 -5.93 -17.02
C ILE A 152 -6.24 -6.59 -17.32
N THR A 153 -6.55 -6.74 -18.61
CA THR A 153 -7.75 -7.45 -19.07
C THR A 153 -7.53 -8.96 -19.21
N SER A 154 -6.28 -9.39 -19.37
CA SER A 154 -5.87 -10.79 -19.45
C SER A 154 -4.46 -10.98 -18.90
N MET A 155 -4.08 -12.20 -18.49
CA MET A 155 -2.71 -12.47 -18.03
C MET A 155 -1.65 -12.21 -19.11
N ALA A 156 -2.03 -12.30 -20.40
CA ALA A 156 -1.15 -11.96 -21.52
C ALA A 156 -0.84 -10.46 -21.61
N ASP A 157 -1.62 -9.62 -20.92
CA ASP A 157 -1.37 -8.18 -20.83
C ASP A 157 -0.45 -7.79 -19.66
N SER A 158 0.00 -8.76 -18.84
CA SER A 158 0.95 -8.49 -17.74
C SER A 158 2.27 -7.97 -18.29
N GLU A 159 2.74 -6.85 -17.73
CA GLU A 159 3.92 -6.10 -18.18
C GLU A 159 3.87 -5.67 -19.66
N ALA A 160 2.67 -5.63 -20.27
CA ALA A 160 2.52 -5.21 -21.66
C ALA A 160 2.66 -3.68 -21.79
N ILE A 161 3.59 -3.25 -22.65
CA ILE A 161 3.86 -1.84 -22.94
C ILE A 161 2.81 -1.31 -23.94
N THR A 162 2.14 -0.23 -23.57
CA THR A 162 1.18 0.49 -24.41
C THR A 162 1.88 1.34 -25.48
N PHE A 163 1.14 1.84 -26.47
CA PHE A 163 1.69 2.75 -27.49
C PHE A 163 2.26 4.06 -26.91
N GLN A 164 1.84 4.47 -25.70
CA GLN A 164 2.36 5.64 -25.00
C GLN A 164 3.42 5.29 -23.95
N LYS A 165 4.00 4.08 -24.05
CA LYS A 165 5.04 3.53 -23.17
C LYS A 165 4.65 3.37 -21.69
N LEU A 166 3.36 3.37 -21.35
CA LEU A 166 2.92 2.91 -20.03
C LEU A 166 2.85 1.38 -20.01
N VAL A 167 3.21 0.76 -18.90
CA VAL A 167 3.24 -0.68 -18.68
C VAL A 167 1.99 -1.11 -17.92
N LYS A 168 1.25 -2.10 -18.43
CA LYS A 168 0.04 -2.63 -17.77
C LYS A 168 0.40 -3.73 -16.76
N GLY A 169 -0.41 -3.90 -15.72
CA GLY A 169 -0.19 -4.94 -14.70
C GLY A 169 1.10 -4.72 -13.92
N HIS A 170 1.53 -3.46 -13.84
CA HIS A 170 2.80 -3.02 -13.28
C HIS A 170 2.56 -1.94 -12.24
N ALA A 171 3.35 -1.95 -11.18
CA ALA A 171 3.27 -0.96 -10.11
C ALA A 171 4.15 0.25 -10.44
N TYR A 172 3.59 1.44 -10.28
CA TYR A 172 4.28 2.72 -10.38
C TYR A 172 4.22 3.44 -9.04
N SER A 173 5.18 4.33 -8.78
CA SER A 173 5.14 5.23 -7.62
C SER A 173 4.60 6.59 -8.04
N VAL A 174 3.77 7.21 -7.19
CA VAL A 174 3.41 8.63 -7.34
C VAL A 174 4.39 9.45 -6.49
N THR A 175 5.20 10.28 -7.12
CA THR A 175 6.32 10.98 -6.48
C THR A 175 6.15 12.50 -6.39
N GLY A 176 5.04 13.03 -6.90
CA GLY A 176 4.76 14.47 -6.89
C GLY A 176 3.37 14.81 -7.42
N ALA A 177 2.81 15.94 -6.97
CA ALA A 177 1.55 16.47 -7.48
C ALA A 177 1.52 17.99 -7.33
N GLU A 178 1.51 18.70 -8.46
CA GLU A 178 1.73 20.14 -8.51
C GLU A 178 0.71 20.82 -9.43
N GLU A 179 0.30 22.05 -9.06
CA GLU A 179 -0.49 22.91 -9.94
C GLU A 179 0.44 23.96 -10.55
N VAL A 180 0.49 24.00 -11.88
CA VAL A 180 1.34 24.95 -12.61
C VAL A 180 0.50 25.83 -13.51
N GLU A 181 0.82 27.12 -13.58
CA GLU A 181 0.26 27.99 -14.60
C GLU A 181 1.01 27.75 -15.92
N SER A 182 0.26 27.46 -16.98
CA SER A 182 0.79 27.22 -18.31
C SER A 182 -0.07 27.94 -19.34
N ALA A 183 0.52 28.92 -20.03
CA ALA A 183 -0.16 29.75 -21.04
C ALA A 183 -1.50 30.34 -20.54
N GLY A 184 -1.53 30.84 -19.30
CA GLY A 184 -2.72 31.46 -18.68
C GLY A 184 -3.80 30.47 -18.21
N SER A 185 -3.49 29.17 -18.17
CA SER A 185 -4.37 28.14 -17.64
C SER A 185 -3.70 27.35 -16.53
N LEU A 186 -4.44 27.08 -15.44
CA LEU A 186 -3.95 26.24 -14.36
C LEU A 186 -4.01 24.77 -14.77
N GLN A 187 -2.87 24.09 -14.68
CA GLN A 187 -2.70 22.68 -15.04
C GLN A 187 -2.35 21.88 -13.81
N LYS A 188 -3.12 20.83 -13.54
CA LYS A 188 -2.85 19.84 -12.50
C LYS A 188 -1.94 18.76 -13.06
N LEU A 189 -0.72 18.68 -12.56
CA LEU A 189 0.27 17.70 -12.99
C LEU A 189 0.55 16.70 -11.86
N ILE A 190 0.79 15.46 -12.24
CA ILE A 190 1.18 14.38 -11.34
C ILE A 190 2.48 13.76 -11.86
N ARG A 191 3.43 13.53 -10.95
CA ARG A 191 4.72 12.90 -11.24
C ARG A 191 4.67 11.44 -10.85
N ILE A 192 5.03 10.59 -11.81
CA ILE A 192 4.94 9.14 -11.70
C ILE A 192 6.32 8.57 -11.98
N ARG A 193 6.72 7.51 -11.27
CA ARG A 193 7.98 6.79 -11.51
C ARG A 193 7.74 5.33 -11.83
N ASN A 194 8.34 4.88 -12.94
CA ASN A 194 8.49 3.48 -13.29
C ASN A 194 9.64 2.84 -12.49
N PRO A 195 9.42 1.78 -11.70
CA PRO A 195 10.49 1.11 -10.96
C PRO A 195 11.52 0.38 -11.84
N TRP A 196 11.31 0.28 -13.16
CA TRP A 196 12.37 -0.18 -14.07
C TRP A 196 13.54 0.80 -14.15
N GLY A 197 13.33 2.08 -13.82
CA GLY A 197 14.32 3.13 -14.01
C GLY A 197 14.47 3.56 -15.47
N GLU A 198 13.58 3.10 -16.35
CA GLU A 198 13.51 3.39 -17.78
C GLU A 198 12.07 3.22 -18.29
N VAL A 199 11.84 3.53 -19.56
CA VAL A 199 10.55 3.41 -20.25
C VAL A 199 9.52 4.39 -19.68
N GLU A 200 9.57 5.60 -20.24
CA GLU A 200 8.74 6.72 -19.79
C GLU A 200 7.60 7.10 -20.74
N TRP A 201 6.59 7.77 -20.16
CA TRP A 201 5.43 8.32 -20.84
C TRP A 201 5.80 9.21 -22.03
N THR A 202 5.17 8.98 -23.19
CA THR A 202 5.43 9.77 -24.41
C THR A 202 4.36 10.81 -24.73
N GLY A 203 3.31 10.92 -23.90
CA GLY A 203 2.24 11.91 -24.11
C GLY A 203 2.59 13.31 -23.60
N LYS A 204 1.57 14.14 -23.34
CA LYS A 204 1.79 15.52 -22.87
C LYS A 204 2.51 15.53 -21.52
N TRP A 205 3.38 16.52 -21.33
CA TRP A 205 4.18 16.75 -20.12
C TRP A 205 5.33 15.76 -19.87
N ASN A 206 5.65 14.88 -20.83
CA ASN A 206 6.94 14.18 -20.83
C ASN A 206 8.13 15.16 -20.81
N ASP A 207 9.32 14.68 -20.46
CA ASP A 207 10.54 15.47 -20.28
C ASP A 207 10.96 16.33 -21.49
N ASN A 208 10.62 15.86 -22.69
CA ASN A 208 10.92 16.52 -23.95
C ASN A 208 9.74 17.35 -24.49
N CYS A 209 8.63 17.45 -23.75
CA CYS A 209 7.41 18.09 -24.20
C CYS A 209 7.57 19.63 -24.31
N PRO A 210 7.21 20.26 -25.44
CA PRO A 210 7.27 21.71 -25.60
C PRO A 210 6.38 22.49 -24.62
N ASN A 211 5.38 21.85 -24.01
CA ASN A 211 4.52 22.47 -23.01
C ASN A 211 5.32 23.01 -21.80
N TRP A 212 6.49 22.45 -21.50
CA TRP A 212 7.36 22.99 -20.46
C TRP A 212 7.89 24.39 -20.79
N ASN A 213 7.91 24.80 -22.06
CA ASN A 213 8.31 26.16 -22.45
C ASN A 213 7.25 27.22 -22.11
N THR A 214 6.02 26.82 -21.78
CA THR A 214 4.94 27.74 -21.40
C THR A 214 4.75 27.85 -19.89
N VAL A 215 5.56 27.14 -19.10
CA VAL A 215 5.64 27.23 -17.65
C VAL A 215 6.77 28.19 -17.29
N ASP A 216 6.63 28.88 -16.16
CA ASP A 216 7.69 29.73 -15.61
C ASP A 216 9.04 28.96 -15.52
N PRO A 217 10.17 29.54 -15.97
CA PRO A 217 11.46 28.84 -15.99
C PRO A 217 11.93 28.32 -14.63
N GLU A 218 11.71 29.06 -13.53
CA GLU A 218 12.12 28.63 -12.19
C GLU A 218 11.27 27.45 -11.71
N VAL A 219 9.96 27.48 -12.00
CA VAL A 219 9.06 26.37 -11.72
C VAL A 219 9.44 25.15 -12.55
N ARG A 220 9.75 25.34 -13.84
CA ARG A 220 10.17 24.25 -14.72
C ARG A 220 11.43 23.56 -14.22
N GLU A 221 12.48 24.31 -13.88
CA GLU A 221 13.75 23.77 -13.40
C GLU A 221 13.58 22.98 -12.08
N ARG A 222 12.66 23.43 -11.22
CA ARG A 222 12.32 22.70 -9.98
C ARG A 222 11.59 21.39 -10.23
N LEU A 223 10.70 21.35 -11.22
CA LEU A 223 9.77 20.23 -11.41
C LEU A 223 10.28 19.15 -12.36
N THR A 224 10.92 19.52 -13.46
CA THR A 224 11.33 18.58 -14.51
C THR A 224 12.83 18.68 -14.77
N GLN A 225 13.45 17.52 -14.88
CA GLN A 225 14.79 17.33 -15.43
C GLN A 225 14.65 16.43 -16.66
N ARG A 226 15.58 16.50 -17.61
CA ARG A 226 15.57 15.61 -18.78
C ARG A 226 16.50 14.44 -18.51
N HIS A 227 15.96 13.35 -18.01
CA HIS A 227 16.71 12.14 -17.69
C HIS A 227 15.84 10.93 -18.04
N GLU A 228 16.45 9.86 -18.57
CA GLU A 228 15.75 8.58 -18.64
C GLU A 228 16.02 7.86 -17.31
N ASP A 229 15.15 8.08 -16.34
CA ASP A 229 15.22 7.51 -14.98
C ASP A 229 13.91 6.83 -14.54
N GLY A 230 12.97 6.73 -15.48
CA GLY A 230 11.63 6.18 -15.32
C GLY A 230 10.65 7.18 -14.71
N GLU A 231 11.06 8.38 -14.31
CA GLU A 231 10.22 9.42 -13.71
C GLU A 231 9.72 10.41 -14.77
N PHE A 232 8.41 10.65 -14.79
CA PHE A 232 7.81 11.57 -15.75
C PHE A 232 6.61 12.30 -15.16
N TRP A 233 6.29 13.46 -15.73
CA TRP A 233 5.03 14.16 -15.45
C TRP A 233 3.97 13.83 -16.49
N MET A 234 2.72 13.81 -16.04
CA MET A 234 1.56 13.78 -16.91
C MET A 234 0.45 14.68 -16.34
N SER A 235 -0.52 15.03 -17.18
CA SER A 235 -1.70 15.75 -16.68
C SER A 235 -2.53 14.85 -15.77
N PHE A 236 -3.15 15.40 -14.73
CA PHE A 236 -4.01 14.63 -13.84
C PHE A 236 -5.21 14.01 -14.59
N SER A 237 -5.69 14.69 -15.63
CA SER A 237 -6.73 14.16 -16.53
C SER A 237 -6.25 12.91 -17.29
N ASP A 238 -5.01 12.91 -17.79
CA ASP A 238 -4.43 11.72 -18.42
C ASP A 238 -4.21 10.63 -17.37
N PHE A 239 -3.76 10.96 -16.16
CA PHE A 239 -3.61 9.99 -15.08
C PHE A 239 -4.92 9.23 -14.79
N LEU A 240 -6.03 9.96 -14.60
CA LEU A 240 -7.36 9.34 -14.38
C LEU A 240 -7.85 8.51 -15.57
N ARG A 241 -7.40 8.83 -16.79
CA ARG A 241 -7.78 8.12 -18.01
C ARG A 241 -7.00 6.82 -18.22
N HIS A 242 -5.72 6.81 -17.86
CA HIS A 242 -4.81 5.68 -18.14
C HIS A 242 -4.68 4.72 -16.96
N TYR A 243 -4.61 5.24 -15.74
CA TYR A 243 -4.47 4.43 -14.54
C TYR A 243 -5.82 3.95 -14.01
N SER A 244 -5.80 2.81 -13.34
CA SER A 244 -7.00 2.15 -12.82
C SER A 244 -7.13 2.31 -11.30
N ARG A 245 -6.01 2.23 -10.58
CA ARG A 245 -5.97 2.27 -9.12
C ARG A 245 -4.90 3.22 -8.62
N LEU A 246 -5.19 3.88 -7.51
CA LEU A 246 -4.25 4.61 -6.68
C LEU A 246 -4.25 3.98 -5.29
N GLU A 247 -3.07 3.71 -4.75
CA GLU A 247 -2.83 3.11 -3.45
C GLU A 247 -2.10 4.15 -2.60
N ILE A 248 -2.59 4.44 -1.39
CA ILE A 248 -2.01 5.40 -0.46
C ILE A 248 -1.81 4.72 0.89
N CYS A 249 -0.57 4.59 1.35
CA CYS A 249 -0.27 4.13 2.69
C CYS A 249 -0.01 5.32 3.62
N ASN A 250 -0.96 5.55 4.51
CA ASN A 250 -0.87 6.59 5.52
C ASN A 250 -0.05 6.09 6.70
N LEU A 251 0.89 6.92 7.15
CA LEU A 251 1.76 6.60 8.27
C LEU A 251 0.97 6.59 9.58
N THR A 252 1.21 5.59 10.42
CA THR A 252 0.64 5.52 11.77
C THR A 252 1.50 6.33 12.76
N PRO A 253 0.99 6.64 13.96
CA PRO A 253 1.77 7.38 14.96
C PRO A 253 3.09 6.70 15.36
N ASP A 254 3.21 5.39 15.14
CA ASP A 254 4.42 4.61 15.41
C ASP A 254 5.55 4.92 14.41
N THR A 255 5.21 5.49 13.25
CA THR A 255 6.14 5.80 12.16
C THR A 255 6.67 7.25 12.24
N LEU A 256 5.88 8.20 12.75
CA LEU A 256 6.24 9.63 12.78
C LEU A 256 6.49 10.11 14.22
N THR A 257 7.72 10.52 14.53
CA THR A 257 8.08 11.12 15.83
C THR A 257 7.65 12.58 15.96
N SER A 258 7.21 13.22 14.87
CA SER A 258 6.82 14.63 14.88
C SER A 258 5.46 14.86 15.56
N GLU A 259 5.40 15.84 16.47
CA GLU A 259 4.19 16.27 17.19
C GLU A 259 3.24 17.13 16.33
N SER A 260 3.62 17.47 15.08
CA SER A 260 2.90 18.43 14.24
C SER A 260 1.59 17.91 13.60
N TYR A 261 1.20 16.65 13.82
CA TYR A 261 0.07 16.02 13.12
C TYR A 261 -0.94 15.37 14.08
N LYS A 262 -2.25 15.50 13.76
CA LYS A 262 -3.32 14.73 14.42
C LYS A 262 -3.04 13.23 14.22
N LYS A 263 -2.96 12.48 15.32
CA LYS A 263 -2.60 11.05 15.37
C LYS A 263 -3.86 10.18 15.28
N TRP A 264 -3.81 9.12 14.47
CA TRP A 264 -4.84 8.08 14.47
C TRP A 264 -4.74 7.23 15.75
N LYS A 265 -5.88 6.95 16.41
CA LYS A 265 -5.91 5.97 17.51
C LYS A 265 -5.92 4.55 16.92
N LEU A 266 -4.82 3.82 17.10
CA LEU A 266 -4.68 2.45 16.61
C LEU A 266 -5.09 1.44 17.69
N THR A 267 -5.97 0.50 17.34
CA THR A 267 -6.27 -0.69 18.15
C THR A 267 -5.98 -1.93 17.32
N LYS A 268 -5.05 -2.78 17.78
CA LYS A 268 -4.67 -4.02 17.10
C LYS A 268 -5.31 -5.21 17.80
N MET A 269 -5.85 -6.14 17.02
CA MET A 269 -6.45 -7.38 17.51
C MET A 269 -5.99 -8.53 16.62
N ASP A 270 -5.72 -9.67 17.23
CA ASP A 270 -5.29 -10.90 16.54
C ASP A 270 -6.31 -12.02 16.70
N GLY A 271 -6.41 -12.88 15.69
CA GLY A 271 -7.36 -13.99 15.67
C GLY A 271 -6.89 -15.16 14.83
N ASN A 272 -7.68 -16.24 14.86
CA ASN A 272 -7.43 -17.45 14.07
C ASN A 272 -8.73 -18.10 13.60
N TRP A 273 -8.76 -18.52 12.34
CA TRP A 273 -9.80 -19.40 11.80
C TRP A 273 -9.30 -20.84 11.76
N ARG A 274 -9.90 -21.70 12.59
CA ARG A 274 -9.54 -23.12 12.68
C ARG A 274 -10.72 -24.00 12.30
N ARG A 275 -10.49 -24.89 11.34
CA ARG A 275 -11.48 -25.87 10.87
C ARG A 275 -12.08 -26.65 12.05
N GLY A 276 -13.41 -26.76 12.07
CA GLY A 276 -14.16 -27.44 13.13
C GLY A 276 -14.42 -26.60 14.39
N SER A 277 -13.99 -25.33 14.40
CA SER A 277 -14.24 -24.40 15.51
C SER A 277 -14.55 -22.99 14.98
N THR A 278 -13.54 -22.14 14.83
CA THR A 278 -13.69 -20.71 14.50
C THR A 278 -13.72 -20.40 13.01
N ALA A 279 -13.45 -21.37 12.13
CA ALA A 279 -13.58 -21.19 10.67
C ALA A 279 -15.06 -21.27 10.25
N GLY A 280 -15.78 -20.15 10.44
CA GLY A 280 -17.23 -20.09 10.28
C GLY A 280 -17.73 -19.82 8.85
N GLY A 281 -16.83 -19.36 7.97
CA GLY A 281 -17.19 -18.85 6.64
C GLY A 281 -17.95 -17.52 6.70
N CYS A 282 -18.33 -16.97 5.54
CA CYS A 282 -19.03 -15.68 5.47
C CYS A 282 -20.52 -15.80 5.82
N ARG A 283 -21.25 -14.68 5.73
CA ARG A 283 -22.67 -14.60 6.08
C ARG A 283 -23.57 -15.53 5.25
N ASN A 284 -23.09 -16.03 4.10
CA ASN A 284 -23.77 -17.05 3.29
C ASN A 284 -23.87 -18.41 3.99
N TYR A 285 -23.08 -18.65 5.03
CA TYR A 285 -23.03 -19.89 5.81
C TYR A 285 -23.59 -19.67 7.23
N PRO A 286 -24.89 -19.38 7.40
CA PRO A 286 -25.46 -18.97 8.69
C PRO A 286 -25.38 -20.04 9.79
N ASN A 287 -25.11 -21.30 9.45
CA ASN A 287 -24.94 -22.38 10.42
C ASN A 287 -23.63 -22.25 11.21
N THR A 288 -22.62 -21.65 10.60
CA THR A 288 -21.24 -21.58 11.10
C THR A 288 -20.72 -20.15 11.23
N PHE A 289 -21.29 -19.17 10.52
CA PHE A 289 -20.85 -17.76 10.52
C PHE A 289 -20.69 -17.16 11.91
N TRP A 290 -21.64 -17.45 12.81
CA TRP A 290 -21.64 -16.92 14.18
C TRP A 290 -20.46 -17.43 15.03
N MET A 291 -19.81 -18.53 14.62
CA MET A 291 -18.66 -19.13 15.30
C MET A 291 -17.34 -18.40 15.00
N ASN A 292 -17.32 -17.50 14.00
CA ASN A 292 -16.14 -16.68 13.74
C ASN A 292 -15.82 -15.83 14.99
N PRO A 293 -14.54 -15.43 15.17
CA PRO A 293 -14.17 -14.46 16.20
C PRO A 293 -15.00 -13.18 16.07
N GLN A 294 -15.31 -12.54 17.19
CA GLN A 294 -16.12 -11.33 17.26
C GLN A 294 -15.38 -10.29 18.09
N TYR A 295 -15.30 -9.06 17.58
CA TYR A 295 -14.51 -7.98 18.19
C TYR A 295 -15.36 -6.73 18.39
N LEU A 296 -15.33 -6.18 19.61
CA LEU A 296 -16.06 -4.97 19.94
C LEU A 296 -15.33 -3.72 19.42
N ILE A 297 -16.05 -2.85 18.74
CA ILE A 297 -15.66 -1.50 18.34
C ILE A 297 -16.54 -0.53 19.10
N LYS A 298 -15.94 0.35 19.90
CA LYS A 298 -16.65 1.40 20.63
C LYS A 298 -16.31 2.75 20.04
N LEU A 299 -17.33 3.46 19.57
CA LEU A 299 -17.23 4.80 19.00
C LEU A 299 -17.84 5.79 20.00
N GLU A 300 -17.04 6.70 20.53
CA GLU A 300 -17.45 7.61 21.62
C GLU A 300 -17.58 9.07 21.15
N GLU A 301 -16.62 9.56 20.37
CA GLU A 301 -16.52 10.97 19.96
C GLU A 301 -16.62 11.10 18.44
N GLU A 302 -17.53 11.96 17.98
CA GLU A 302 -17.67 12.31 16.56
C GLU A 302 -16.51 13.19 16.08
N ASP A 303 -16.22 13.14 14.78
CA ASP A 303 -15.16 13.96 14.19
C ASP A 303 -15.50 15.46 14.30
N GLU A 304 -14.50 16.28 14.64
CA GLU A 304 -14.64 17.75 14.72
C GLU A 304 -14.95 18.39 13.35
N ASP A 305 -14.40 17.82 12.28
CA ASP A 305 -14.41 18.39 10.93
C ASP A 305 -15.48 17.71 10.05
N GLN A 306 -16.50 18.46 9.63
CA GLN A 306 -17.61 17.97 8.78
C GLN A 306 -17.26 18.05 7.27
N GLU A 307 -16.10 17.52 6.85
CA GLU A 307 -15.62 17.65 5.44
C GLU A 307 -16.63 17.11 4.41
N ASP A 308 -17.50 16.16 4.78
CA ASP A 308 -18.46 15.49 3.89
C ASP A 308 -19.95 15.80 4.19
N GLY A 309 -20.24 16.72 5.12
CA GLY A 309 -21.62 17.07 5.51
C GLY A 309 -22.36 16.02 6.36
N GLU A 310 -21.73 14.88 6.67
CA GLU A 310 -22.24 13.84 7.55
C GLU A 310 -21.53 13.85 8.91
N ARG A 311 -22.31 13.87 10.00
CA ARG A 311 -21.81 13.71 11.38
C ARG A 311 -21.63 12.23 11.71
N GLY A 312 -20.53 11.90 12.39
CA GLY A 312 -20.24 10.57 12.87
C GLY A 312 -18.79 10.42 13.31
N CYS A 313 -18.44 9.22 13.73
CA CYS A 313 -17.09 8.82 14.10
C CYS A 313 -16.44 8.13 12.89
N THR A 314 -15.36 8.70 12.34
CA THR A 314 -14.62 8.06 11.26
C THR A 314 -13.63 7.04 11.81
N PHE A 315 -13.65 5.83 11.25
CA PHE A 315 -12.69 4.78 11.59
C PHE A 315 -12.32 3.95 10.37
N LEU A 316 -11.20 3.25 10.47
CA LEU A 316 -10.70 2.34 9.44
C LEU A 316 -10.59 0.94 10.03
N VAL A 317 -10.97 -0.05 9.23
CA VAL A 317 -10.78 -1.47 9.56
C VAL A 317 -9.93 -2.10 8.48
N GLY A 318 -8.72 -2.51 8.85
CA GLY A 318 -7.84 -3.36 8.04
C GLY A 318 -7.86 -4.79 8.59
N LEU A 319 -8.34 -5.75 7.78
CA LEU A 319 -8.29 -7.17 8.08
C LEU A 319 -7.16 -7.82 7.26
N ILE A 320 -6.04 -8.11 7.93
CA ILE A 320 -4.85 -8.70 7.32
C ILE A 320 -4.72 -10.20 7.63
N GLN A 321 -4.49 -11.03 6.60
CA GLN A 321 -4.18 -12.46 6.77
C GLN A 321 -2.67 -12.71 6.81
N LYS A 322 -2.21 -13.52 7.78
CA LYS A 322 -0.78 -13.68 8.07
C LYS A 322 -0.15 -14.87 7.32
N HIS A 323 1.12 -14.71 6.93
CA HIS A 323 2.04 -15.77 6.47
C HIS A 323 1.70 -16.53 5.18
N ARG A 324 0.77 -16.01 4.35
CA ARG A 324 0.33 -16.70 3.12
C ARG A 324 1.41 -16.92 2.08
N ARG A 325 2.32 -15.96 1.87
CA ARG A 325 3.42 -16.09 0.91
C ARG A 325 4.31 -17.31 1.19
N ARG A 326 4.51 -17.65 2.48
CA ARG A 326 5.28 -18.85 2.88
C ARG A 326 4.57 -20.16 2.53
N GLN A 327 3.23 -20.13 2.43
CA GLN A 327 2.39 -21.29 2.13
C GLN A 327 2.27 -21.58 0.63
N ARG A 328 2.73 -20.67 -0.26
CA ARG A 328 2.74 -20.92 -1.72
C ARG A 328 3.51 -22.17 -2.12
N LYS A 329 4.56 -22.55 -1.38
CA LYS A 329 5.30 -23.81 -1.58
C LYS A 329 4.43 -25.05 -1.37
N MET A 330 3.32 -24.92 -0.62
CA MET A 330 2.34 -25.98 -0.36
C MET A 330 1.14 -25.91 -1.32
N GLY A 331 1.15 -25.00 -2.30
CA GLY A 331 0.04 -24.78 -3.24
C GLY A 331 -1.12 -23.98 -2.64
N GLU A 332 -0.94 -23.37 -1.46
CA GLU A 332 -1.93 -22.48 -0.85
C GLU A 332 -1.67 -21.02 -1.26
N ASP A 333 -2.74 -20.26 -1.47
CA ASP A 333 -2.69 -18.83 -1.78
C ASP A 333 -3.53 -18.01 -0.79
N MET A 334 -3.61 -16.70 -0.99
CA MET A 334 -4.48 -15.81 -0.21
C MET A 334 -5.90 -16.35 -0.16
N HIS A 335 -6.47 -16.45 1.05
CA HIS A 335 -7.90 -16.72 1.18
C HIS A 335 -8.69 -15.51 0.74
N THR A 336 -9.88 -15.73 0.19
CA THR A 336 -10.88 -14.68 0.05
C THR A 336 -11.38 -14.29 1.44
N ILE A 337 -11.05 -13.10 1.91
CA ILE A 337 -11.38 -12.60 3.26
C ILE A 337 -12.28 -11.37 3.19
N GLY A 338 -12.95 -11.07 4.29
CA GLY A 338 -13.80 -9.90 4.46
C GLY A 338 -14.39 -9.86 5.86
N PHE A 339 -15.21 -8.85 6.14
CA PHE A 339 -15.81 -8.68 7.47
C PHE A 339 -17.17 -7.99 7.41
N GLY A 340 -17.98 -8.22 8.46
CA GLY A 340 -19.23 -7.50 8.70
C GLY A 340 -19.20 -6.75 10.02
N ILE A 341 -19.88 -5.60 10.08
CA ILE A 341 -20.00 -4.74 11.26
C ILE A 341 -21.48 -4.70 11.65
N TYR A 342 -21.78 -5.06 12.89
CA TYR A 342 -23.14 -5.15 13.43
C TYR A 342 -23.29 -4.24 14.63
N GLU A 343 -24.40 -3.52 14.72
CA GLU A 343 -24.72 -2.73 15.90
C GLU A 343 -25.11 -3.65 17.06
N VAL A 344 -24.56 -3.40 18.24
CA VAL A 344 -24.91 -4.12 19.46
C VAL A 344 -26.28 -3.61 19.94
N PRO A 345 -27.21 -4.48 20.34
CA PRO A 345 -28.44 -4.08 21.02
C PRO A 345 -28.15 -3.30 22.31
N GLU A 346 -28.89 -2.22 22.57
CA GLU A 346 -28.68 -1.33 23.73
C GLU A 346 -28.71 -2.09 25.08
N GLU A 347 -29.51 -3.14 25.18
CA GLU A 347 -29.58 -4.02 26.36
C GLU A 347 -28.26 -4.75 26.70
N MET A 348 -27.32 -4.81 25.76
CA MET A 348 -26.02 -5.46 25.90
C MET A 348 -24.84 -4.46 25.97
N TYR A 349 -25.10 -3.15 25.99
CA TYR A 349 -24.06 -2.13 26.06
C TYR A 349 -23.20 -2.25 27.32
N GLY A 350 -21.90 -1.99 27.18
CA GLY A 350 -20.91 -2.05 28.26
C GLY A 350 -20.49 -3.47 28.66
N GLN A 351 -20.97 -4.50 27.96
CA GLN A 351 -20.56 -5.89 28.18
C GLN A 351 -19.45 -6.28 27.19
N THR A 352 -18.26 -6.56 27.71
CA THR A 352 -17.09 -6.91 26.86
C THR A 352 -17.00 -8.40 26.52
N ASN A 353 -17.77 -9.26 27.19
CA ASN A 353 -17.77 -10.72 27.01
C ASN A 353 -18.94 -11.23 26.17
N ILE A 354 -19.54 -10.37 25.34
CA ILE A 354 -20.64 -10.74 24.46
C ILE A 354 -20.15 -11.61 23.31
N HIS A 355 -20.89 -12.68 23.03
CA HIS A 355 -20.75 -13.45 21.82
C HIS A 355 -22.13 -13.59 21.18
N LEU A 356 -22.35 -12.86 20.09
CA LEU A 356 -23.62 -12.81 19.40
C LEU A 356 -23.94 -14.19 18.82
N SER A 357 -25.13 -14.68 19.17
CA SER A 357 -25.56 -16.03 18.78
C SER A 357 -25.96 -16.11 17.30
N ARG A 358 -26.13 -17.34 16.80
CA ARG A 358 -26.70 -17.60 15.47
C ARG A 358 -28.01 -16.84 15.21
N ASN A 359 -28.91 -16.81 16.20
CA ASN A 359 -30.23 -16.19 16.04
C ASN A 359 -30.12 -14.67 15.86
N PHE A 360 -29.13 -14.03 16.49
CA PHE A 360 -28.85 -12.61 16.28
C PHE A 360 -28.56 -12.34 14.79
N PHE A 361 -27.59 -13.05 14.21
CA PHE A 361 -27.21 -12.83 12.81
C PHE A 361 -28.30 -13.20 11.81
N LEU A 362 -29.23 -14.11 12.15
CA LEU A 362 -30.38 -14.43 11.31
C LEU A 362 -31.43 -13.31 11.27
N THR A 363 -31.53 -12.51 12.34
CA THR A 363 -32.54 -11.47 12.50
C THR A 363 -32.00 -10.06 12.24
N HIS A 364 -30.69 -9.87 12.36
CA HIS A 364 -30.02 -8.57 12.20
C HIS A 364 -29.21 -8.52 10.90
N ARG A 365 -29.33 -7.41 10.18
CA ARG A 365 -28.46 -7.10 9.04
C ARG A 365 -27.19 -6.41 9.54
N ALA A 366 -26.11 -6.59 8.78
CA ALA A 366 -24.91 -5.81 9.02
C ALA A 366 -25.22 -4.32 8.81
N ARG A 367 -24.74 -3.48 9.72
CA ARG A 367 -24.81 -2.03 9.58
C ARG A 367 -23.88 -1.59 8.45
N GLU A 368 -22.66 -2.10 8.47
CA GLU A 368 -21.65 -1.93 7.43
C GLU A 368 -20.92 -3.24 7.19
N ARG A 369 -20.17 -3.33 6.09
CA ARG A 369 -19.36 -4.51 5.75
C ARG A 369 -18.20 -4.09 4.86
N SER A 370 -17.20 -4.95 4.75
CA SER A 370 -16.22 -4.76 3.68
C SER A 370 -16.92 -4.76 2.32
N ASP A 371 -16.47 -3.90 1.40
CA ASP A 371 -17.14 -3.71 0.09
C ASP A 371 -17.28 -5.02 -0.68
N THR A 372 -16.25 -5.84 -0.61
CA THR A 372 -16.21 -7.17 -1.19
C THR A 372 -15.42 -8.13 -0.31
N PHE A 373 -15.67 -9.42 -0.52
CA PHE A 373 -14.76 -10.48 -0.10
C PHE A 373 -13.75 -10.68 -1.23
N ILE A 374 -12.47 -10.49 -0.95
CA ILE A 374 -11.41 -10.54 -1.96
C ILE A 374 -10.19 -11.29 -1.45
N ASN A 375 -9.49 -11.95 -2.37
CA ASN A 375 -8.27 -12.71 -2.12
C ASN A 375 -7.02 -11.81 -2.10
N LEU A 376 -7.08 -10.73 -1.30
CA LEU A 376 -5.92 -9.87 -1.03
C LEU A 376 -5.32 -10.20 0.35
N ARG A 377 -4.10 -9.75 0.58
CA ARG A 377 -3.44 -9.87 1.88
C ARG A 377 -4.18 -9.12 2.98
N GLU A 378 -4.62 -7.89 2.68
CA GLU A 378 -5.42 -7.06 3.55
C GLU A 378 -6.71 -6.64 2.82
N VAL A 379 -7.82 -6.61 3.55
CA VAL A 379 -9.05 -5.94 3.15
C VAL A 379 -9.25 -4.76 4.07
N LEU A 380 -9.24 -3.56 3.49
CA LEU A 380 -9.36 -2.31 4.21
C LEU A 380 -10.55 -1.51 3.74
N ASN A 381 -11.33 -1.01 4.69
CA ASN A 381 -12.42 -0.07 4.43
C ASN A 381 -12.44 1.06 5.46
N ARG A 382 -12.77 2.25 4.98
CA ARG A 382 -13.05 3.45 5.78
C ARG A 382 -14.55 3.55 6.00
N PHE A 383 -14.94 3.78 7.25
CA PHE A 383 -16.34 3.90 7.66
C PHE A 383 -16.55 5.18 8.46
N LYS A 384 -17.80 5.66 8.46
CA LYS A 384 -18.28 6.70 9.36
C LYS A 384 -19.60 6.22 9.94
N LEU A 385 -19.64 6.01 11.25
CA LEU A 385 -20.84 5.54 11.96
C LEU A 385 -21.17 6.46 13.15
N PRO A 386 -22.44 6.53 13.58
CA PRO A 386 -22.80 7.23 14.81
C PRO A 386 -22.03 6.67 16.03
N PRO A 387 -21.88 7.47 17.10
CA PRO A 387 -21.40 6.95 18.38
C PRO A 387 -22.23 5.75 18.85
N GLY A 388 -21.57 4.71 19.35
CA GLY A 388 -22.22 3.45 19.72
C GLY A 388 -21.26 2.28 19.86
N GLU A 389 -21.82 1.10 20.17
CA GLU A 389 -21.09 -0.16 20.25
C GLU A 389 -21.43 -1.05 19.05
N TYR A 390 -20.38 -1.54 18.38
CA TYR A 390 -20.47 -2.38 17.20
C TYR A 390 -19.63 -3.65 17.36
N VAL A 391 -20.03 -4.74 16.71
CA VAL A 391 -19.26 -5.97 16.63
C VAL A 391 -18.77 -6.18 15.20
N LEU A 392 -17.46 -6.28 15.06
CA LEU A 392 -16.77 -6.71 13.85
C LEU A 392 -16.66 -8.23 13.84
N VAL A 393 -17.09 -8.85 12.74
CA VAL A 393 -16.99 -10.30 12.51
C VAL A 393 -16.14 -10.53 11.27
N PRO A 394 -14.83 -10.79 11.40
CA PRO A 394 -13.97 -11.13 10.28
C PRO A 394 -14.08 -12.61 9.94
N SER A 395 -14.13 -12.93 8.64
CA SER A 395 -14.22 -14.31 8.16
C SER A 395 -13.49 -14.52 6.84
N THR A 396 -13.23 -15.79 6.53
CA THR A 396 -13.03 -16.23 5.15
C THR A 396 -14.37 -16.27 4.42
N PHE A 397 -14.34 -16.35 3.08
CA PHE A 397 -15.55 -16.49 2.29
C PHE A 397 -16.24 -17.83 2.55
N GLU A 398 -15.49 -18.93 2.42
CA GLU A 398 -15.94 -20.31 2.68
C GLU A 398 -15.88 -20.70 4.16
#